data_AF-A0A250FS45-F1
#
_entry.id   AF-A0A250FS45-F1
#
_cell.length_a   1.000
_cell.length_b   1.000
_cell.length_c   1.000
_cell.angle_alpha   90.00
_cell.angle_beta   90.00
_cell.angle_gamma   90.00
#
_symmetry.space_group_name_H-M   'P 1'
#
loop_
_entity.id
_entity.type
_entity.pdbx_description
1 polymer ?
#
loop_
_entity_poly.entity_id
_entity_poly.type
_entity_poly.pdbx_seq_one_letter_code
_entity_poly.pdbx_strand_id
1 'polypeptide(L)'
;MRFLFLTLSLLSFGRGHSQNFTIDGNVSSPYEGKIYLWYGDKVDSTTVVNKEFRFSGEVGYPTKASLSVSRKFKDTGFFVLEASNLSVDIAIENRHQVYIKSLNGSPSLTQVKDFLVYKYKNASLSNLPELLVARLETIIKQNPKSQFAGMLLSELITDREIPYKQAQRLYNLLDKKTQDKEDLEKMDVLLGAMSRTQVGSQLPDISFETEKGTPEKLSSVRKKYTLVLFTASDCIPCVENDRQFANLYKEYHRSHGFTIYSVYLDGERNTWLDHIHREGVRWSATIAPKKFKDETLKSLGITEIPSNFLIDENGKILAVNITPKGVHRGLDPEAAAYVPVPKKDKKGAKKNPPLKPVNKNKNTKKRK
;
A
#
# COMPACT_ATOMS: atom_id res chain seq x y z
N MET A 1 -45.87 13.49 53.14
CA MET A 1 -44.47 13.91 52.87
C MET A 1 -43.65 12.69 52.52
N ARG A 2 -43.39 12.44 51.22
CA ARG A 2 -42.41 11.47 50.74
C ARG A 2 -41.18 12.26 50.32
N PHE A 3 -40.07 12.11 51.04
CA PHE A 3 -38.78 12.65 50.62
C PHE A 3 -38.13 11.64 49.67
N LEU A 4 -38.01 12.04 48.41
CA LEU A 4 -37.23 11.36 47.37
C LEU A 4 -35.76 11.75 47.57
N PHE A 5 -34.90 10.83 47.98
CA PHE A 5 -33.45 11.08 47.96
C PHE A 5 -32.92 10.81 46.56
N LEU A 6 -32.58 11.90 45.86
CA LEU A 6 -31.91 11.90 44.57
C LEU A 6 -30.40 11.69 44.81
N THR A 7 -29.88 10.48 44.62
CA THR A 7 -28.43 10.27 44.60
C THR A 7 -27.89 10.60 43.22
N LEU A 8 -27.33 11.81 43.11
CA LEU A 8 -26.57 12.31 41.98
C LEU A 8 -25.26 11.51 41.88
N SER A 9 -25.20 10.52 41.00
CA SER A 9 -23.95 9.85 40.63
C SER A 9 -23.10 10.81 39.80
N LEU A 10 -22.10 11.42 40.45
CA LEU A 10 -21.02 12.10 39.74
C LEU A 10 -20.35 11.09 38.80
N LEU A 11 -20.50 11.32 37.49
CA LEU A 11 -19.61 10.78 36.47
C LEU A 11 -18.21 11.32 36.72
N SER A 12 -17.42 10.58 37.48
CA SER A 12 -15.98 10.76 37.53
C SER A 12 -15.43 10.56 36.12
N PHE A 13 -14.97 11.65 35.52
CA PHE A 13 -14.11 11.65 34.34
C PHE A 13 -13.00 10.62 34.54
N GLY A 14 -13.01 9.56 33.74
CA GLY A 14 -11.95 8.55 33.75
C GLY A 14 -10.62 9.22 33.46
N ARG A 15 -9.73 9.25 34.46
CA ARG A 15 -8.30 9.43 34.25
C ARG A 15 -7.88 8.43 33.18
N GLY A 16 -7.34 8.91 32.06
CA GLY A 16 -6.71 8.04 31.08
C GLY A 16 -5.68 7.19 31.80
N HIS A 17 -5.88 5.87 31.81
CA HIS A 17 -4.90 4.94 32.36
C HIS A 17 -3.64 5.09 31.52
N SER A 18 -2.64 5.77 32.07
CA SER A 18 -1.27 5.59 31.60
C SER A 18 -0.92 4.14 31.85
N GLN A 19 -0.63 3.39 30.79
CA GLN A 19 -0.26 2.00 30.92
C GLN A 19 1.21 1.84 30.56
N ASN A 20 1.93 1.13 31.42
CA ASN A 20 3.37 1.03 31.35
C ASN A 20 3.80 0.12 30.21
N PHE A 21 4.92 0.43 29.59
CA PHE A 21 5.61 -0.45 28.65
C PHE A 21 7.00 -0.80 29.18
N THR A 22 7.51 -1.95 28.75
CA THR A 22 8.95 -2.24 28.77
C THR A 22 9.39 -2.73 27.41
N ILE A 23 10.64 -2.44 27.05
CA ILE A 23 11.29 -3.03 25.87
C ILE A 23 12.56 -3.71 26.38
N ASP A 24 12.61 -5.03 26.28
CA ASP A 24 13.81 -5.82 26.53
C ASP A 24 14.45 -6.13 25.17
N GLY A 25 15.62 -5.54 24.93
CA GLY A 25 16.26 -5.54 23.62
C GLY A 25 17.59 -6.28 23.58
N ASN A 26 17.86 -6.98 22.48
CA ASN A 26 19.15 -7.62 22.21
C ASN A 26 19.77 -7.07 20.92
N VAL A 27 21.09 -6.87 20.93
CA VAL A 27 21.87 -6.46 19.76
C VAL A 27 22.69 -7.63 19.24
N SER A 28 22.32 -8.13 18.05
CA SER A 28 22.99 -9.27 17.42
C SER A 28 24.44 -8.97 16.99
N SER A 29 24.75 -7.73 16.62
CA SER A 29 26.10 -7.31 16.21
C SER A 29 26.89 -6.75 17.40
N PRO A 30 28.25 -6.84 17.41
CA PRO A 30 29.05 -6.15 18.40
C PRO A 30 28.80 -4.64 18.34
N TYR A 31 28.22 -4.11 19.41
CA TYR A 31 27.94 -2.69 19.55
C TYR A 31 28.02 -2.29 21.01
N GLU A 32 28.73 -1.20 21.27
CA GLU A 32 28.80 -0.53 22.55
C GLU A 32 28.38 0.93 22.32
N GLY A 33 27.48 1.43 23.15
CA GLY A 33 26.95 2.78 22.98
C GLY A 33 25.51 2.91 23.46
N LYS A 34 24.89 4.02 23.07
CA LYS A 34 23.49 4.31 23.41
C LYS A 34 22.56 3.86 22.30
N ILE A 35 21.44 3.28 22.70
CA ILE A 35 20.25 3.17 21.86
C ILE A 35 19.30 4.28 22.27
N TYR A 36 18.70 4.94 21.29
CA TYR A 36 17.67 5.95 21.44
C TYR A 36 16.33 5.38 21.03
N LEU A 37 15.29 5.62 21.84
CA LEU A 37 13.91 5.27 21.55
C LEU A 37 13.13 6.55 21.26
N TRP A 38 12.68 6.68 20.02
CA TRP A 38 11.82 7.77 19.54
C TRP A 38 10.38 7.31 19.58
N TYR A 39 9.48 8.07 20.21
CA TYR A 39 8.05 7.76 20.26
C TYR A 39 7.22 9.01 20.57
N GLY A 40 6.21 9.30 19.75
CA GLY A 40 5.52 10.59 19.80
C GLY A 40 6.52 11.77 19.69
N ASP A 41 6.38 12.76 20.56
CA ASP A 41 7.30 13.90 20.66
C ASP A 41 8.47 13.64 21.66
N LYS A 42 8.66 12.39 22.11
CA LYS A 42 9.68 12.01 23.11
C LYS A 42 10.86 11.28 22.48
N VAL A 43 12.04 11.47 23.08
CA VAL A 43 13.25 10.70 22.80
C VAL A 43 13.86 10.27 24.12
N ASP A 44 13.93 8.96 24.34
CA ASP A 44 14.59 8.34 25.48
C ASP A 44 15.90 7.66 25.04
N SER A 45 16.77 7.31 25.97
CA SER A 45 18.02 6.60 25.67
C SER A 45 18.45 5.66 26.79
N THR A 46 19.03 4.53 26.40
CA THR A 46 19.65 3.58 27.32
C THR A 46 21.01 3.13 26.77
N THR A 47 21.86 2.54 27.60
CA THR A 47 23.18 2.04 27.18
C THR A 47 23.11 0.54 26.94
N VAL A 48 23.77 0.07 25.88
CA VAL A 48 23.92 -1.36 25.62
C VAL A 48 24.99 -1.93 26.56
N VAL A 49 24.61 -2.95 27.33
CA VAL A 49 25.50 -3.67 28.26
C VAL A 49 25.35 -5.16 27.97
N ASN A 50 26.45 -5.85 27.70
CA ASN A 50 26.44 -7.28 27.35
C ASN A 50 25.50 -7.62 26.17
N LYS A 51 25.45 -6.74 25.16
CA LYS A 51 24.53 -6.81 24.01
C LYS A 51 23.04 -6.66 24.35
N GLU A 52 22.70 -6.29 25.58
CA GLU A 52 21.33 -6.08 26.01
C GLU A 52 21.07 -4.61 26.29
N PHE A 53 19.82 -4.20 26.12
CA PHE A 53 19.35 -2.87 26.50
C PHE A 53 17.92 -2.93 26.98
N ARG A 54 17.52 -1.96 27.80
CA ARG A 54 16.17 -1.90 28.33
C ARG A 54 15.61 -0.48 28.33
N PHE A 55 14.36 -0.38 27.91
CA PHE A 55 13.53 0.81 28.10
C PHE A 55 12.34 0.48 28.99
N SER A 56 11.87 1.48 29.72
CA SER A 56 10.58 1.44 30.40
C SER A 56 9.97 2.83 30.37
N GLY A 57 8.64 2.88 30.37
CA GLY A 57 7.94 4.15 30.34
C GLY A 57 6.44 3.94 30.23
N GLU A 58 5.78 4.98 29.75
CA GLU A 58 4.33 5.08 29.72
C GLU A 58 3.84 5.58 28.37
N VAL A 59 2.83 4.91 27.83
CA VAL A 59 2.10 5.33 26.62
C VAL A 59 0.60 5.22 26.86
N GLY A 60 -0.16 6.22 26.39
CA GLY A 60 -1.62 6.25 26.54
C GLY A 60 -2.37 5.50 25.44
N TYR A 61 -1.68 5.12 24.36
CA TYR A 61 -2.23 4.44 23.18
C TYR A 61 -1.10 3.85 22.34
N PRO A 62 -1.37 2.88 21.44
CA PRO A 62 -0.40 2.36 20.49
C PRO A 62 0.20 3.51 19.66
N THR A 63 1.52 3.67 19.79
CA THR A 63 2.29 4.82 19.31
C THR A 63 3.38 4.34 18.36
N LYS A 64 3.58 5.04 17.25
CA LYS A 64 4.67 4.81 16.30
C LYS A 64 5.99 5.11 17.00
N ALA A 65 6.89 4.14 17.00
CA ALA A 65 8.19 4.23 17.65
C ALA A 65 9.33 3.79 16.72
N SER A 66 10.54 4.26 17.00
CA SER A 66 11.76 3.92 16.25
C SER A 66 12.95 3.82 17.20
N LEU A 67 13.84 2.87 16.95
CA LEU A 67 15.15 2.78 17.56
C LEU A 67 16.21 3.44 16.67
N SER A 68 17.26 3.98 17.28
CA SER A 68 18.43 4.53 16.58
C SER A 68 19.66 4.48 17.48
N VAL A 69 20.86 4.52 16.88
CA VAL A 69 22.12 4.75 17.61
C VAL A 69 22.51 6.22 17.70
N SER A 70 21.68 7.11 17.14
CA SER A 70 21.86 8.55 17.08
C SER A 70 20.66 9.28 17.67
N ARG A 71 20.92 10.32 18.47
CA ARG A 71 19.86 11.22 18.94
C ARG A 71 19.37 12.18 17.85
N LYS A 72 20.03 12.23 16.70
CA LYS A 72 19.70 13.21 15.65
C LYS A 72 18.78 12.66 14.58
N PHE A 73 18.75 11.35 14.40
CA PHE A 73 18.07 10.71 13.27
C PHE A 73 17.28 9.49 13.76
N LYS A 74 16.21 9.15 13.04
CA LYS A 74 15.48 7.89 13.19
C LYS A 74 16.09 6.92 12.17
N ASP A 75 16.75 5.86 12.63
CA ASP A 75 17.52 4.98 11.74
C ASP A 75 16.86 3.62 11.52
N THR A 76 15.93 3.20 12.39
CA THR A 76 15.05 2.05 12.10
C THR A 76 13.80 2.49 11.34
N GLY A 77 13.22 1.56 10.57
CA GLY A 77 11.79 1.58 10.30
C GLY A 77 10.98 1.64 11.60
N PHE A 78 9.71 2.03 11.52
CA PHE A 78 8.89 2.17 12.71
C PHE A 78 8.37 0.82 13.24
N PHE A 79 8.02 0.78 14.52
CA PHE A 79 7.24 -0.28 15.15
C PHE A 79 6.16 0.31 16.07
N VAL A 80 5.29 -0.55 16.59
CA VAL A 80 4.23 -0.13 17.51
C VAL A 80 4.70 -0.29 18.95
N LEU A 81 4.81 0.82 19.66
CA LEU A 81 4.98 0.87 21.10
C LEU A 81 3.61 0.95 21.76
N GLU A 82 3.33 0.01 22.65
CA GLU A 82 2.07 -0.06 23.40
C GLU A 82 2.34 -0.53 24.82
N ALA A 83 1.32 -0.47 25.67
CA ALA A 83 1.46 -0.83 27.06
C ALA A 83 1.53 -2.35 27.26
N SER A 84 2.70 -2.89 26.99
CA SER A 84 3.02 -4.29 27.12
C SER A 84 4.52 -4.47 27.39
N ASN A 85 4.92 -5.73 27.61
CA ASN A 85 6.32 -6.10 27.63
C ASN A 85 6.73 -6.53 26.21
N LEU A 86 7.51 -5.69 25.54
CA LEU A 86 8.03 -5.97 24.22
C LEU A 86 9.43 -6.60 24.32
N SER A 87 9.71 -7.52 23.42
CA SER A 87 11.07 -8.04 23.21
C SER A 87 11.49 -7.78 21.77
N VAL A 88 12.67 -7.20 21.58
CA VAL A 88 13.18 -6.79 20.27
C VAL A 88 14.60 -7.29 20.04
N ASP A 89 14.81 -7.98 18.93
CA ASP A 89 16.16 -8.27 18.44
C ASP A 89 16.51 -7.27 17.35
N ILE A 90 17.65 -6.60 17.49
CA ILE A 90 18.16 -5.67 16.48
C ILE A 90 19.52 -6.09 15.94
N ALA A 91 19.83 -5.67 14.72
CA ALA A 91 21.20 -5.61 14.21
C ALA A 91 21.57 -4.17 13.90
N ILE A 92 22.85 -3.86 14.10
CA ILE A 92 23.44 -2.58 13.76
C ILE A 92 24.51 -2.82 12.71
N GLU A 93 24.35 -2.22 11.54
CA GLU A 93 25.28 -2.31 10.42
C GLU A 93 25.84 -0.93 10.07
N ASN A 94 27.04 -0.91 9.47
CA ASN A 94 27.73 0.33 9.07
C ASN A 94 27.85 1.37 10.21
N ARG A 95 27.86 0.88 11.46
CA ARG A 95 27.93 1.65 12.72
C ARG A 95 26.77 2.62 12.98
N HIS A 96 25.73 2.63 12.13
CA HIS A 96 24.65 3.61 12.20
C HIS A 96 23.27 3.01 11.89
N GLN A 97 23.19 2.10 10.93
CA GLN A 97 21.92 1.58 10.45
C GLN A 97 21.40 0.52 11.41
N VAL A 98 20.21 0.75 11.96
CA VAL A 98 19.58 -0.19 12.88
C VAL A 98 18.48 -0.95 12.14
N TYR A 99 18.43 -2.27 12.31
CA TYR A 99 17.42 -3.15 11.73
C TYR A 99 16.73 -3.93 12.84
N ILE A 100 15.41 -3.98 12.81
CA ILE A 100 14.61 -4.85 13.67
C ILE A 100 14.58 -6.24 13.03
N LYS A 101 15.19 -7.23 13.68
CA LYS A 101 15.16 -8.64 13.27
C LYS A 101 13.90 -9.34 13.76
N SER A 102 13.52 -9.08 14.99
CA SER A 102 12.34 -9.66 15.61
C SER A 102 11.70 -8.64 16.54
N LEU A 103 10.37 -8.69 16.64
CA LEU A 103 9.60 -7.90 17.60
C LEU A 103 8.43 -8.74 18.08
N ASN A 104 8.39 -8.94 19.40
CA ASN A 104 7.42 -9.77 20.10
C ASN A 104 6.75 -8.98 21.22
N GLY A 105 5.59 -9.45 21.69
CA GLY A 105 4.88 -8.83 22.82
C GLY A 105 4.04 -7.61 22.46
N SER A 106 3.80 -7.35 21.16
CA SER A 106 2.93 -6.28 20.68
C SER A 106 1.62 -6.86 20.10
N PRO A 107 0.50 -6.83 20.85
CA PRO A 107 -0.83 -7.17 20.32
C PRO A 107 -1.22 -6.37 19.08
N SER A 108 -0.89 -5.08 19.04
CA SER A 108 -1.14 -4.23 17.89
C SER A 108 -0.34 -4.70 16.67
N LEU A 109 0.93 -5.14 16.85
CA LEU A 109 1.74 -5.75 15.79
C LEU A 109 1.04 -6.96 15.14
N THR A 110 0.41 -7.80 15.96
CA THR A 110 -0.36 -8.95 15.46
C THR A 110 -1.54 -8.51 14.60
N GLN A 111 -2.30 -7.49 15.01
CA GLN A 111 -3.39 -6.94 14.20
C GLN A 111 -2.89 -6.39 12.85
N VAL A 112 -1.71 -5.76 12.83
CA VAL A 112 -1.08 -5.31 11.57
C VAL A 112 -0.77 -6.49 10.66
N LYS A 113 -0.08 -7.48 11.20
CA LYS A 113 0.32 -8.68 10.45
C LYS A 113 -0.91 -9.35 9.88
N ASP A 114 -1.97 -9.49 10.67
CA ASP A 114 -3.24 -10.07 10.21
C ASP A 114 -3.89 -9.23 9.12
N PHE A 115 -3.88 -7.90 9.24
CA PHE A 115 -4.41 -6.99 8.22
C PHE A 115 -3.64 -7.12 6.90
N LEU A 116 -2.31 -7.08 6.94
CA LEU A 116 -1.44 -7.17 5.76
C LEU A 116 -1.50 -8.56 5.11
N VAL A 117 -1.49 -9.63 5.91
CA VAL A 117 -1.66 -11.00 5.43
C VAL A 117 -3.04 -11.17 4.78
N TYR A 118 -4.08 -10.57 5.36
CA TYR A 118 -5.41 -10.58 4.77
C TYR A 118 -5.44 -9.85 3.43
N LYS A 119 -4.88 -8.64 3.34
CA LYS A 119 -4.73 -7.88 2.07
C LYS A 119 -4.04 -8.73 1.01
N TYR A 120 -2.88 -9.30 1.32
CA TYR A 120 -2.10 -10.10 0.38
C TYR A 120 -2.82 -11.37 -0.09
N LYS A 121 -3.38 -12.16 0.84
CA LYS A 121 -4.08 -13.42 0.51
C LYS A 121 -5.33 -13.21 -0.33
N ASN A 122 -5.93 -12.02 -0.27
CA ASN A 122 -7.18 -11.69 -0.94
C ASN A 122 -7.02 -10.69 -2.10
N ALA A 123 -5.78 -10.45 -2.56
CA ALA A 123 -5.46 -9.47 -3.62
C ALA A 123 -6.24 -9.68 -4.94
N SER A 124 -6.76 -10.88 -5.19
CA SER A 124 -7.55 -11.19 -6.40
C SER A 124 -9.05 -10.93 -6.27
N LEU A 125 -9.56 -10.62 -5.08
CA LEU A 125 -10.98 -10.36 -4.85
C LEU A 125 -11.38 -8.98 -5.36
N SER A 126 -12.45 -8.91 -6.15
CA SER A 126 -12.96 -7.64 -6.68
C SER A 126 -13.55 -6.72 -5.61
N ASN A 127 -14.00 -7.29 -4.48
CA ASN A 127 -14.55 -6.55 -3.34
C ASN A 127 -13.53 -6.39 -2.19
N LEU A 128 -12.24 -6.58 -2.46
CA LEU A 128 -11.18 -6.37 -1.46
C LEU A 128 -11.24 -4.97 -0.82
N PRO A 129 -11.46 -3.87 -1.55
CA PRO A 129 -11.58 -2.54 -0.95
C PRO A 129 -12.62 -2.47 0.18
N GLU A 130 -13.82 -3.03 -0.03
CA GLU A 130 -14.88 -3.05 0.98
C GLU A 130 -14.49 -3.86 2.21
N LEU A 131 -13.79 -4.98 2.01
CA LEU A 131 -13.30 -5.85 3.08
C LEU A 131 -12.19 -5.18 3.91
N LEU A 132 -11.27 -4.46 3.25
CA LEU A 132 -10.23 -3.68 3.93
C LEU A 132 -10.85 -2.55 4.75
N VAL A 133 -11.83 -1.84 4.19
CA VAL A 133 -12.57 -0.77 4.89
C VAL A 133 -13.25 -1.32 6.15
N ALA A 134 -14.00 -2.43 6.05
CA ALA A 134 -14.71 -3.00 7.20
C ALA A 134 -13.75 -3.46 8.31
N ARG A 135 -12.62 -4.07 7.94
CA ARG A 135 -11.58 -4.50 8.88
C ARG A 135 -10.92 -3.30 9.57
N LEU A 136 -10.51 -2.30 8.80
CA LEU A 136 -9.87 -1.10 9.35
C LEU A 136 -10.84 -0.28 10.20
N GLU A 137 -12.12 -0.19 9.82
CA GLU A 137 -13.16 0.46 10.63
C GLU A 137 -13.29 -0.18 12.01
N THR A 138 -13.20 -1.52 12.08
CA THR A 138 -13.23 -2.25 13.35
C THR A 138 -12.03 -1.89 14.22
N ILE A 139 -10.83 -1.85 13.63
CA ILE A 139 -9.59 -1.46 14.33
C ILE A 139 -9.70 -0.02 14.85
N ILE A 140 -10.15 0.92 14.01
CA ILE A 140 -10.30 2.33 14.38
C ILE A 140 -11.34 2.49 15.50
N LYS A 141 -12.49 1.82 15.42
CA LYS A 141 -13.53 1.93 16.46
C LYS A 141 -13.11 1.35 17.81
N GLN A 142 -12.31 0.28 17.81
CA GLN A 142 -11.77 -0.30 19.03
C GLN A 142 -10.78 0.64 19.72
N ASN A 143 -9.95 1.34 18.95
CA ASN A 143 -8.97 2.27 19.50
C ASN A 143 -8.71 3.46 18.55
N PRO A 144 -9.57 4.50 18.58
CA PRO A 144 -9.45 5.63 17.66
C PRO A 144 -8.18 6.46 17.90
N LYS A 145 -7.54 6.30 19.07
CA LYS A 145 -6.29 6.97 19.42
C LYS A 145 -5.05 6.28 18.86
N SER A 146 -5.18 5.04 18.40
CA SER A 146 -4.06 4.24 17.88
C SER A 146 -3.44 4.90 16.66
N GLN A 147 -2.16 5.30 16.76
CA GLN A 147 -1.39 5.81 15.63
C GLN A 147 -1.22 4.74 14.54
N PHE A 148 -1.24 3.48 14.94
CA PHE A 148 -1.20 2.36 14.02
C PHE A 148 -2.42 2.31 13.09
N ALA A 149 -3.62 2.58 13.63
CA ALA A 149 -4.83 2.60 12.80
C ALA A 149 -4.79 3.75 11.79
N GLY A 150 -4.28 4.93 12.19
CA GLY A 150 -4.03 6.05 11.28
C GLY A 150 -2.99 5.73 10.22
N MET A 151 -1.92 5.02 10.58
CA MET A 151 -0.89 4.59 9.63
C MET A 151 -1.42 3.60 8.59
N LEU A 152 -2.22 2.60 8.98
CA LEU A 152 -2.89 1.73 8.00
C LEU A 152 -3.79 2.53 7.06
N LEU A 153 -4.54 3.49 7.59
CA LEU A 153 -5.39 4.34 6.75
C LEU A 153 -4.55 5.18 5.79
N SER A 154 -3.46 5.79 6.27
CA SER A 154 -2.50 6.56 5.48
C SER A 154 -1.96 5.73 4.32
N GLU A 155 -1.60 4.46 4.56
CA GLU A 155 -1.16 3.54 3.51
C GLU A 155 -2.27 3.27 2.48
N LEU A 156 -3.47 2.87 2.91
CA LEU A 156 -4.59 2.60 1.98
C LEU A 156 -4.97 3.84 1.14
N ILE A 157 -4.83 5.04 1.70
CA ILE A 157 -5.06 6.31 1.00
C ILE A 157 -3.94 6.60 0.01
N THR A 158 -2.68 6.35 0.39
CA THR A 158 -1.50 6.51 -0.47
C THR A 158 -1.59 5.64 -1.70
N ASP A 159 -1.92 4.36 -1.49
CA ASP A 159 -2.02 3.34 -2.55
C ASP A 159 -3.34 3.44 -3.33
N ARG A 160 -4.23 4.37 -2.91
CA ARG A 160 -5.60 4.57 -3.42
C ARG A 160 -6.42 3.27 -3.48
N GLU A 161 -6.22 2.37 -2.52
CA GLU A 161 -6.87 1.06 -2.46
C GLU A 161 -8.34 1.11 -2.06
N ILE A 162 -8.76 2.22 -1.45
CA ILE A 162 -10.13 2.44 -1.01
C ILE A 162 -10.70 3.72 -1.63
N PRO A 163 -12.00 3.77 -1.95
CA PRO A 163 -12.57 4.95 -2.58
C PRO A 163 -12.65 6.13 -1.59
N TYR A 164 -12.63 7.35 -2.13
CA TYR A 164 -12.59 8.60 -1.36
C TYR A 164 -13.62 8.66 -0.23
N LYS A 165 -14.88 8.30 -0.48
CA LYS A 165 -15.95 8.40 0.52
C LYS A 165 -15.67 7.50 1.73
N GLN A 166 -15.17 6.29 1.50
CA GLN A 166 -14.79 5.34 2.54
C GLN A 166 -13.55 5.82 3.29
N ALA A 167 -12.52 6.29 2.57
CA ALA A 167 -11.32 6.88 3.16
C ALA A 167 -11.67 8.05 4.09
N GLN A 168 -12.47 9.00 3.61
CA GLN A 168 -12.93 10.16 4.38
C GLN A 168 -13.74 9.74 5.62
N ARG A 169 -14.58 8.71 5.51
CA ARG A 169 -15.33 8.17 6.65
C ARG A 169 -14.40 7.61 7.72
N LEU A 170 -13.42 6.77 7.33
CA LEU A 170 -12.45 6.20 8.27
C LEU A 170 -11.58 7.28 8.90
N TYR A 171 -11.13 8.26 8.10
CA TYR A 171 -10.38 9.42 8.59
C TYR A 171 -11.18 10.17 9.66
N ASN A 172 -12.48 10.38 9.44
CA ASN A 172 -13.37 11.03 10.40
C ASN A 172 -13.54 10.24 11.72
N LEU A 173 -13.31 8.93 11.73
CA LEU A 173 -13.39 8.10 12.95
C LEU A 173 -12.13 8.16 13.84
N LEU A 174 -10.96 8.54 13.29
CA LEU A 174 -9.71 8.66 14.06
C LEU A 174 -9.78 9.78 15.12
N ASP A 175 -9.08 9.64 16.25
CA ASP A 175 -8.77 10.76 17.13
C ASP A 175 -7.53 11.48 16.58
N LYS A 176 -7.73 12.61 15.90
CA LYS A 176 -6.66 13.36 15.21
C LYS A 176 -5.62 13.90 16.18
N LYS A 177 -5.97 14.11 17.45
CA LYS A 177 -5.03 14.68 18.44
C LYS A 177 -3.90 13.72 18.80
N THR A 178 -4.09 12.42 18.54
CA THR A 178 -3.13 11.39 18.92
C THR A 178 -2.39 10.79 17.74
N GLN A 179 -2.82 11.06 16.50
CA GLN A 179 -2.18 10.51 15.31
C GLN A 179 -0.78 11.09 15.08
N ASP A 180 0.02 10.37 14.31
CA ASP A 180 1.30 10.89 13.82
C ASP A 180 1.05 12.09 12.89
N LYS A 181 1.81 13.18 13.10
CA LYS A 181 1.60 14.44 12.38
C LYS A 181 1.89 14.29 10.88
N GLU A 182 2.94 13.56 10.53
CA GLU A 182 3.32 13.33 9.12
C GLU A 182 2.24 12.50 8.41
N ASP A 183 1.72 11.48 9.08
CA ASP A 183 0.63 10.66 8.54
C ASP A 183 -0.68 11.48 8.38
N LEU A 184 -1.02 12.38 9.31
CA LEU A 184 -2.17 13.27 9.16
C LEU A 184 -2.02 14.25 7.99
N GLU A 185 -0.88 14.94 7.91
CA GLU A 185 -0.60 15.89 6.83
C GLU A 185 -0.69 15.20 5.47
N LYS A 186 -0.12 14.00 5.36
CA LYS A 186 -0.20 13.17 4.15
C LYS A 186 -1.65 12.83 3.80
N MET A 187 -2.44 12.36 4.78
CA MET A 187 -3.84 12.02 4.57
C MET A 187 -4.68 13.24 4.17
N ASP A 188 -4.49 14.40 4.78
CA ASP A 188 -5.23 15.63 4.44
C ASP A 188 -4.97 16.06 2.98
N VAL A 189 -3.71 16.06 2.56
CA VAL A 189 -3.32 16.37 1.18
C VAL A 189 -3.94 15.38 0.20
N LEU A 190 -3.81 14.09 0.47
CA LEU A 190 -4.29 13.03 -0.41
C LEU A 190 -5.82 12.96 -0.46
N LEU A 191 -6.53 13.12 0.65
CA LEU A 191 -7.99 13.19 0.66
C LEU A 191 -8.51 14.39 -0.13
N GLY A 192 -7.82 15.55 -0.04
CA GLY A 192 -8.12 16.71 -0.86
C GLY A 192 -7.94 16.44 -2.36
N ALA A 193 -6.87 15.74 -2.75
CA ALA A 193 -6.65 15.35 -4.14
C ALA A 193 -7.68 14.29 -4.61
N MET A 194 -7.94 13.27 -3.80
CA MET A 194 -8.91 12.21 -4.06
C MET A 194 -10.32 12.78 -4.21
N SER A 195 -10.71 13.81 -3.45
CA SER A 195 -12.06 14.40 -3.58
C SER A 195 -12.30 14.98 -4.98
N ARG A 196 -11.24 15.53 -5.61
CA ARG A 196 -11.27 16.09 -6.97
C ARG A 196 -11.06 15.05 -8.08
N THR A 197 -10.50 13.90 -7.73
CA THR A 197 -10.10 12.85 -8.68
C THR A 197 -10.81 11.50 -8.44
N GLN A 198 -11.90 11.51 -7.67
CA GLN A 198 -12.76 10.34 -7.48
C GLN A 198 -13.61 10.09 -8.72
N VAL A 199 -14.04 8.84 -8.88
CA VAL A 199 -15.02 8.45 -9.91
C VAL A 199 -16.21 9.40 -9.91
N GLY A 200 -16.57 9.88 -11.09
CA GLY A 200 -17.64 10.85 -11.31
C GLY A 200 -17.16 12.31 -11.41
N SER A 201 -15.95 12.62 -10.95
CA SER A 201 -15.39 13.98 -11.00
C SER A 201 -14.86 14.32 -12.39
N GLN A 202 -14.72 15.60 -12.67
CA GLN A 202 -14.04 16.10 -13.86
C GLN A 202 -12.52 16.06 -13.64
N LEU A 203 -11.78 15.34 -14.48
CA LEU A 203 -10.33 15.40 -14.43
C LEU A 203 -9.86 16.77 -14.97
N PRO A 204 -8.96 17.49 -14.26
CA PRO A 204 -8.36 18.72 -14.76
C PRO A 204 -7.69 18.52 -16.12
N ASP A 205 -7.76 19.52 -16.99
CA ASP A 205 -7.06 19.47 -18.27
C ASP A 205 -5.56 19.69 -18.05
N ILE A 206 -4.84 18.57 -18.02
CA ILE A 206 -3.38 18.55 -17.83
C ILE A 206 -2.65 18.82 -19.15
N SER A 207 -1.43 19.34 -19.05
CA SER A 207 -0.56 19.52 -20.20
C SER A 207 0.88 19.18 -19.85
N PHE A 208 1.52 18.38 -20.71
CA PHE A 208 2.90 17.94 -20.56
C PHE A 208 3.61 17.99 -21.92
N GLU A 209 4.94 17.97 -21.90
CA GLU A 209 5.74 18.03 -23.13
C GLU A 209 5.71 16.69 -23.87
N THR A 210 5.53 16.73 -25.19
CA THR A 210 5.62 15.58 -26.10
C THR A 210 7.06 15.19 -26.39
N GLU A 211 7.25 14.12 -27.19
CA GLU A 211 8.56 13.72 -27.75
C GLU A 211 9.30 14.86 -28.46
N LYS A 212 8.55 15.83 -29.01
CA LYS A 212 9.06 17.00 -29.73
C LYS A 212 9.37 18.19 -28.81
N GLY A 213 9.15 18.06 -27.50
CA GLY A 213 9.30 19.16 -26.54
C GLY A 213 8.21 20.22 -26.65
N THR A 214 7.08 19.89 -27.26
CA THR A 214 5.94 20.81 -27.38
C THR A 214 4.87 20.42 -26.38
N PRO A 215 4.19 21.38 -25.71
CA PRO A 215 3.12 21.07 -24.78
C PRO A 215 1.91 20.51 -25.53
N GLU A 216 1.42 19.36 -25.09
CA GLU A 216 0.15 18.78 -25.53
C GLU A 216 -0.83 18.78 -24.36
N LYS A 217 -2.09 19.12 -24.63
CA LYS A 217 -3.15 19.07 -23.62
C LYS A 217 -3.85 17.72 -23.69
N LEU A 218 -4.27 17.20 -22.55
CA LEU A 218 -5.09 15.99 -22.52
C LEU A 218 -6.36 16.17 -23.37
N SER A 219 -7.01 17.34 -23.29
CA SER A 219 -8.21 17.67 -24.06
C SER A 219 -8.04 17.56 -25.57
N SER A 220 -6.85 17.78 -26.14
CA SER A 220 -6.64 17.70 -27.60
C SER A 220 -6.59 16.28 -28.13
N VAL A 221 -6.39 15.29 -27.27
CA VAL A 221 -6.25 13.88 -27.67
C VAL A 221 -7.36 12.97 -27.15
N ARG A 222 -8.30 13.50 -26.35
CA ARG A 222 -9.41 12.72 -25.80
C ARG A 222 -10.20 12.01 -26.91
N LYS A 223 -10.58 10.77 -26.61
CA LYS A 223 -11.54 9.97 -27.37
C LYS A 223 -12.70 9.55 -26.46
N LYS A 224 -13.60 8.70 -26.97
CA LYS A 224 -14.74 8.14 -26.22
C LYS A 224 -14.29 7.59 -24.87
N TYR A 225 -13.17 6.88 -24.86
CA TYR A 225 -12.49 6.44 -23.65
C TYR A 225 -11.01 6.79 -23.72
N THR A 226 -10.51 7.51 -22.72
CA THR A 226 -9.08 7.86 -22.63
C THR A 226 -8.51 7.32 -21.33
N LEU A 227 -7.48 6.48 -21.41
CA LEU A 227 -6.71 6.08 -20.24
C LEU A 227 -5.55 7.06 -20.05
N VAL A 228 -5.63 7.89 -19.00
CA VAL A 228 -4.53 8.75 -18.57
C VAL A 228 -3.60 7.90 -17.69
N LEU A 229 -2.40 7.61 -18.18
CA LEU A 229 -1.48 6.63 -17.60
C LEU A 229 -0.20 7.31 -17.11
N PHE A 230 0.05 7.28 -15.79
CA PHE A 230 1.28 7.77 -15.17
C PHE A 230 2.25 6.60 -14.99
N THR A 231 3.39 6.67 -15.67
CA THR A 231 4.33 5.55 -15.84
C THR A 231 5.78 6.06 -15.81
N ALA A 232 6.76 5.16 -15.89
CA ALA A 232 8.17 5.50 -16.07
C ALA A 232 8.90 4.40 -16.86
N SER A 233 9.92 4.80 -17.63
CA SER A 233 10.67 3.88 -18.48
C SER A 233 11.55 2.90 -17.73
N ASP A 234 11.98 3.28 -16.52
CA ASP A 234 12.82 2.50 -15.59
C ASP A 234 12.01 2.05 -14.36
N CYS A 235 10.83 1.47 -14.62
CA CYS A 235 9.94 0.91 -13.61
C CYS A 235 9.40 -0.42 -14.12
N ILE A 236 9.97 -1.54 -13.65
CA ILE A 236 9.61 -2.89 -14.15
C ILE A 236 8.09 -3.15 -14.11
N PRO A 237 7.38 -2.91 -12.98
CA PRO A 237 5.93 -3.09 -12.95
C PRO A 237 5.18 -2.18 -13.91
N CYS A 238 5.69 -0.96 -14.16
CA CYS A 238 5.10 -0.03 -15.10
C CYS A 238 5.20 -0.57 -16.53
N VAL A 239 6.40 -1.03 -16.95
CA VAL A 239 6.61 -1.59 -18.30
C VAL A 239 5.71 -2.79 -18.57
N GLU A 240 5.53 -3.68 -17.59
CA GLU A 240 4.62 -4.82 -17.71
C GLU A 240 3.15 -4.39 -17.85
N ASN A 241 2.75 -3.33 -17.14
CA ASN A 241 1.40 -2.78 -17.19
C ASN A 241 1.13 -2.08 -18.53
N ASP A 242 2.07 -1.25 -18.98
CA ASP A 242 2.02 -0.51 -20.24
C ASP A 242 1.87 -1.47 -21.44
N ARG A 243 2.59 -2.60 -21.44
CA ARG A 243 2.46 -3.65 -22.48
C ARG A 243 1.06 -4.28 -22.51
N GLN A 244 0.42 -4.47 -21.36
CA GLN A 244 -0.95 -4.98 -21.31
C GLN A 244 -1.95 -3.95 -21.85
N PHE A 245 -1.79 -2.67 -21.50
CA PHE A 245 -2.61 -1.61 -22.08
C PHE A 245 -2.35 -1.41 -23.58
N ALA A 246 -1.11 -1.60 -24.05
CA ALA A 246 -0.77 -1.55 -25.47
C ALA A 246 -1.56 -2.60 -26.29
N ASN A 247 -1.77 -3.79 -25.72
CA ASN A 247 -2.59 -4.83 -26.35
C ASN A 247 -4.06 -4.39 -26.46
N LEU A 248 -4.62 -3.81 -25.39
CA LEU A 248 -5.97 -3.25 -25.41
C LEU A 248 -6.09 -2.10 -26.40
N TYR A 249 -5.08 -1.24 -26.50
CA TYR A 249 -5.07 -0.17 -27.50
C TYR A 249 -5.13 -0.74 -28.92
N LYS A 250 -4.30 -1.73 -29.26
CA LYS A 250 -4.32 -2.38 -30.58
C LYS A 250 -5.71 -2.91 -30.93
N GLU A 251 -6.40 -3.52 -29.97
CA GLU A 251 -7.72 -4.13 -30.15
C GLU A 251 -8.86 -3.11 -30.22
N TYR A 252 -8.83 -2.10 -29.34
CA TYR A 252 -10.00 -1.25 -29.07
C TYR A 252 -9.93 0.18 -29.62
N HIS A 253 -8.76 0.65 -30.09
CA HIS A 253 -8.63 2.05 -30.48
C HIS A 253 -9.55 2.48 -31.63
N ARG A 254 -9.76 1.60 -32.61
CA ARG A 254 -10.64 1.87 -33.76
C ARG A 254 -12.09 1.54 -33.49
N SER A 255 -12.33 0.38 -32.88
CA SER A 255 -13.67 -0.20 -32.71
C SER A 255 -14.46 0.47 -31.59
N HIS A 256 -13.79 0.90 -30.51
CA HIS A 256 -14.45 1.41 -29.30
C HIS A 256 -14.06 2.84 -28.94
N GLY A 257 -13.26 3.52 -29.78
CA GLY A 257 -12.79 4.87 -29.52
C GLY A 257 -11.93 4.96 -28.26
N PHE A 258 -11.13 3.92 -28.00
CA PHE A 258 -10.20 3.87 -26.87
C PHE A 258 -8.85 4.52 -27.23
N THR A 259 -8.30 5.33 -26.34
CA THR A 259 -6.94 5.84 -26.49
C THR A 259 -6.22 5.86 -25.14
N ILE A 260 -4.91 6.03 -25.19
CA ILE A 260 -4.07 6.20 -24.01
C ILE A 260 -3.36 7.56 -24.12
N TYR A 261 -3.27 8.28 -23.01
CA TYR A 261 -2.43 9.45 -22.84
C TYR A 261 -1.43 9.13 -21.73
N SER A 262 -0.18 8.84 -22.09
CA SER A 262 0.84 8.50 -21.10
C SER A 262 1.65 9.71 -20.67
N VAL A 263 1.92 9.79 -19.37
CA VAL A 263 2.79 10.77 -18.73
C VAL A 263 3.94 9.99 -18.08
N TYR A 264 5.12 10.09 -18.69
CA TYR A 264 6.35 9.45 -18.22
C TYR A 264 7.01 10.31 -17.13
N LEU A 265 7.26 9.74 -15.96
CA LEU A 265 7.95 10.36 -14.82
C LEU A 265 9.46 10.08 -14.88
N ASP A 266 10.05 10.35 -16.04
CA ASP A 266 11.48 10.17 -16.31
C ASP A 266 12.22 11.50 -16.24
N GLY A 267 13.47 11.50 -15.79
CA GLY A 267 14.29 12.72 -15.71
C GLY A 267 15.12 12.97 -16.98
N GLU A 268 15.59 11.88 -17.60
CA GLU A 268 16.50 11.91 -18.72
C GLU A 268 15.76 11.79 -20.05
N ARG A 269 15.89 12.80 -20.91
CA ARG A 269 15.15 12.89 -22.17
C ARG A 269 15.40 11.69 -23.09
N ASN A 270 16.63 11.23 -23.22
CA ASN A 270 16.93 10.17 -24.18
C ASN A 270 16.41 8.81 -23.71
N THR A 271 16.45 8.54 -22.39
CA THR A 271 16.01 7.26 -21.81
C THR A 271 14.55 6.96 -22.10
N TRP A 272 13.65 7.94 -21.88
CA TRP A 272 12.23 7.72 -22.15
C TRP A 272 11.91 7.70 -23.65
N LEU A 273 12.60 8.50 -24.48
CA LEU A 273 12.42 8.47 -25.93
C LEU A 273 12.82 7.12 -26.53
N ASP A 274 13.98 6.60 -26.15
CA ASP A 274 14.43 5.27 -26.58
C ASP A 274 13.46 4.18 -26.12
N HIS A 275 12.91 4.32 -24.91
CA HIS A 275 11.90 3.42 -24.38
C HIS A 275 10.61 3.43 -25.22
N ILE A 276 10.00 4.61 -25.47
CA ILE A 276 8.74 4.68 -26.23
C ILE A 276 8.90 4.18 -27.67
N HIS A 277 10.06 4.42 -28.30
CA HIS A 277 10.37 3.89 -29.62
C HIS A 277 10.53 2.37 -29.60
N ARG A 278 11.27 1.84 -28.62
CA ARG A 278 11.49 0.39 -28.47
C ARG A 278 10.20 -0.37 -28.18
N GLU A 279 9.36 0.15 -27.27
CA GLU A 279 8.07 -0.45 -26.95
C GLU A 279 7.00 -0.19 -28.04
N GLY A 280 7.32 0.64 -29.02
CA GLY A 280 6.46 0.94 -30.16
C GLY A 280 5.18 1.66 -29.74
N VAL A 281 5.26 2.60 -28.81
CA VAL A 281 4.14 3.40 -28.33
C VAL A 281 3.50 4.16 -29.51
N ARG A 282 2.20 3.95 -29.74
CA ARG A 282 1.43 4.51 -30.89
C ARG A 282 0.30 5.46 -30.48
N TRP A 283 0.32 5.91 -29.24
CA TRP A 283 -0.63 6.87 -28.67
C TRP A 283 0.13 8.09 -28.14
N SER A 284 -0.58 9.08 -27.62
CA SER A 284 0.05 10.29 -27.10
C SER A 284 0.91 9.97 -25.87
N ALA A 285 2.20 10.32 -25.96
CA ALA A 285 3.17 10.14 -24.91
C ALA A 285 3.82 11.47 -24.56
N THR A 286 3.83 11.79 -23.28
CA THR A 286 4.33 13.04 -22.72
C THR A 286 5.23 12.79 -21.52
N ILE A 287 5.98 13.80 -21.08
CA ILE A 287 6.94 13.69 -19.96
C ILE A 287 6.67 14.72 -18.85
N ALA A 288 6.81 14.25 -17.61
CA ALA A 288 6.82 15.06 -16.39
C ALA A 288 8.21 14.96 -15.72
N PRO A 289 9.20 15.76 -16.13
CA PRO A 289 10.60 15.58 -15.72
C PRO A 289 10.86 15.83 -14.23
N LYS A 290 9.97 16.57 -13.58
CA LYS A 290 9.99 16.80 -12.13
C LYS A 290 9.48 15.60 -11.33
N LYS A 291 9.02 14.52 -11.98
CA LYS A 291 8.47 13.31 -11.35
C LYS A 291 7.41 13.69 -10.31
N PHE A 292 7.37 13.01 -9.16
CA PHE A 292 6.45 13.32 -8.05
C PHE A 292 6.57 14.75 -7.47
N LYS A 293 7.61 15.53 -7.83
CA LYS A 293 7.71 16.95 -7.43
C LYS A 293 6.88 17.87 -8.33
N ASP A 294 6.33 17.37 -9.43
CA ASP A 294 5.46 18.14 -10.31
C ASP A 294 4.14 18.52 -9.62
N GLU A 295 3.80 19.81 -9.64
CA GLU A 295 2.60 20.32 -8.96
C GLU A 295 1.29 19.81 -9.60
N THR A 296 1.29 19.51 -10.90
CA THR A 296 0.14 18.90 -11.57
C THR A 296 -0.08 17.50 -11.02
N LEU A 297 0.97 16.67 -10.93
CA LEU A 297 0.87 15.32 -10.38
C LEU A 297 0.44 15.31 -8.91
N LYS A 298 0.99 16.22 -8.09
CA LYS A 298 0.55 16.41 -6.70
C LYS A 298 -0.93 16.81 -6.62
N SER A 299 -1.39 17.72 -7.48
CA SER A 299 -2.78 18.19 -7.47
C SER A 299 -3.79 17.06 -7.77
N LEU A 300 -3.36 16.06 -8.55
CA LEU A 300 -4.10 14.85 -8.89
C LEU A 300 -3.96 13.74 -7.82
N GLY A 301 -3.06 13.90 -6.85
CA GLY A 301 -2.76 12.89 -5.83
C GLY A 301 -2.04 11.68 -6.40
N ILE A 302 -1.13 11.90 -7.35
CA ILE A 302 -0.24 10.87 -7.90
C ILE A 302 1.04 10.86 -7.07
N THR A 303 1.14 9.89 -6.15
CA THR A 303 2.30 9.70 -5.26
C THR A 303 3.10 8.43 -5.56
N GLU A 304 2.59 7.58 -6.44
CA GLU A 304 3.19 6.34 -6.88
C GLU A 304 2.83 6.03 -8.34
N ILE A 305 3.59 5.12 -8.95
CA ILE A 305 3.36 4.61 -10.30
C ILE A 305 3.56 3.08 -10.33
N PRO A 306 2.86 2.34 -11.22
CA PRO A 306 1.92 2.84 -12.21
C PRO A 306 0.60 3.32 -11.58
N SER A 307 0.04 4.41 -12.09
CA SER A 307 -1.29 4.91 -11.71
C SER A 307 -2.06 5.35 -12.95
N ASN A 308 -3.39 5.28 -12.93
CA ASN A 308 -4.18 5.70 -14.07
C ASN A 308 -5.57 6.26 -13.70
N PHE A 309 -6.10 7.06 -14.62
CA PHE A 309 -7.51 7.43 -14.68
C PHE A 309 -8.10 6.97 -16.02
N LEU A 310 -9.22 6.26 -15.99
CA LEU A 310 -10.03 6.08 -17.18
C LEU A 310 -11.07 7.19 -17.22
N ILE A 311 -11.10 7.97 -18.30
CA ILE A 311 -12.04 9.08 -18.48
C ILE A 311 -12.90 8.92 -19.72
N ASP A 312 -14.06 9.56 -19.74
CA ASP A 312 -14.91 9.69 -20.94
C ASP A 312 -14.45 10.85 -21.85
N GLU A 313 -15.14 11.03 -22.98
CA GLU A 313 -14.92 12.10 -23.96
C GLU A 313 -14.95 13.53 -23.38
N ASN A 314 -15.73 13.74 -22.31
CA ASN A 314 -15.85 15.02 -21.63
C ASN A 314 -14.77 15.20 -20.55
N GLY A 315 -14.01 14.15 -20.23
CA GLY A 315 -13.00 14.13 -19.19
C GLY A 315 -13.52 13.78 -17.80
N LYS A 316 -14.72 13.22 -17.70
CA LYS A 316 -15.25 12.69 -16.45
C LYS A 316 -14.55 11.37 -16.11
N ILE A 317 -14.13 11.22 -14.86
CA ILE A 317 -13.46 10.02 -14.36
C ILE A 317 -14.46 8.87 -14.24
N LEU A 318 -14.23 7.81 -14.99
CA LEU A 318 -14.98 6.56 -14.97
C LEU A 318 -14.36 5.55 -14.00
N ALA A 319 -13.04 5.53 -13.90
CA ALA A 319 -12.32 4.66 -12.98
C ALA A 319 -10.96 5.26 -12.56
N VAL A 320 -10.48 4.83 -11.39
CA VAL A 320 -9.16 5.18 -10.83
C VAL A 320 -8.39 3.88 -10.65
N ASN A 321 -7.12 3.84 -11.05
CA ASN A 321 -6.25 2.67 -10.98
C ASN A 321 -6.91 1.39 -11.55
N ILE A 322 -7.59 1.52 -12.70
CA ILE A 322 -8.24 0.38 -13.33
C ILE A 322 -7.19 -0.57 -13.91
N THR A 323 -7.40 -1.87 -13.75
CA THR A 323 -6.51 -2.89 -14.33
C THR A 323 -6.78 -3.06 -15.83
N PRO A 324 -5.84 -3.59 -16.63
CA PRO A 324 -6.09 -3.94 -18.02
C PRO A 324 -7.33 -4.85 -18.18
N LYS A 325 -7.48 -5.85 -17.31
CA LYS A 325 -8.67 -6.71 -17.28
C LYS A 325 -9.96 -5.92 -17.01
N GLY A 326 -9.89 -4.92 -16.13
CA GLY A 326 -11.00 -4.01 -15.84
C GLY A 326 -11.37 -3.16 -17.07
N VAL A 327 -10.39 -2.59 -17.76
CA VAL A 327 -10.62 -1.82 -19.00
C VAL A 327 -11.24 -2.70 -20.07
N HIS A 328 -10.68 -3.89 -20.32
CA HIS A 328 -11.23 -4.85 -21.28
C HIS A 328 -12.72 -5.16 -21.00
N ARG A 329 -13.06 -5.48 -19.75
CA ARG A 329 -14.47 -5.71 -19.33
C ARG A 329 -15.35 -4.48 -19.49
N GLY A 330 -14.81 -3.28 -19.27
CA GLY A 330 -15.56 -2.03 -19.40
C GLY A 330 -15.81 -1.63 -20.85
N LEU A 331 -14.87 -1.92 -21.74
CA LEU A 331 -14.99 -1.63 -23.17
C LEU A 331 -15.81 -2.68 -23.91
N ASP A 332 -15.60 -3.97 -23.60
CA ASP A 332 -16.22 -5.10 -24.28
C ASP A 332 -16.62 -6.19 -23.26
N PRO A 333 -17.76 -6.01 -22.56
CA PRO A 333 -18.23 -6.98 -21.57
C PRO A 333 -18.49 -8.37 -22.16
N GLU A 334 -18.92 -8.45 -23.42
CA GLU A 334 -19.24 -9.72 -24.10
C GLU A 334 -17.97 -10.53 -24.38
N ALA A 335 -16.94 -9.90 -24.98
CA ALA A 335 -15.66 -10.57 -25.20
C ALA A 335 -15.00 -10.96 -23.87
N ALA A 336 -15.11 -10.11 -22.84
CA ALA A 336 -14.52 -10.39 -21.53
C ALA A 336 -15.22 -11.51 -20.75
N ALA A 337 -16.49 -11.80 -21.05
CA ALA A 337 -17.22 -12.94 -20.52
C ALA A 337 -16.82 -14.26 -21.21
N TYR A 338 -16.32 -14.18 -22.44
CA TYR A 338 -15.87 -15.34 -23.21
C TYR A 338 -14.45 -15.74 -22.81
N VAL A 339 -14.31 -16.48 -21.70
CA VAL A 339 -13.08 -17.23 -21.43
C VAL A 339 -13.19 -18.56 -22.19
N PRO A 340 -12.37 -18.82 -23.24
CA PRO A 340 -12.43 -20.11 -23.91
C PRO A 340 -12.16 -21.21 -22.88
N VAL A 341 -13.06 -22.18 -22.79
CA VAL A 341 -12.79 -23.41 -22.04
C VAL A 341 -11.50 -23.99 -22.63
N PRO A 342 -10.44 -24.19 -21.82
CA PRO A 342 -9.23 -24.84 -22.32
C PRO A 342 -9.67 -26.16 -22.94
N LYS A 343 -9.48 -26.32 -24.25
CA LYS A 343 -9.68 -27.61 -24.89
C LYS A 343 -8.77 -28.56 -24.13
N LYS A 344 -9.35 -29.50 -23.37
CA LYS A 344 -8.60 -30.62 -22.81
C LYS A 344 -7.84 -31.21 -23.98
N ASP A 345 -6.51 -31.13 -23.94
CA ASP A 345 -5.66 -31.85 -24.85
C ASP A 345 -6.12 -33.31 -24.80
N LYS A 346 -6.71 -33.79 -25.89
CA LYS A 346 -6.91 -35.21 -26.14
C LYS A 346 -5.54 -35.84 -26.43
N LYS A 347 -4.60 -35.74 -25.49
CA LYS A 347 -3.41 -36.60 -25.48
C LYS A 347 -3.80 -37.87 -24.74
N GLY A 348 -3.73 -38.97 -25.48
CA GLY A 348 -4.35 -40.26 -25.19
C GLY A 348 -4.20 -40.74 -23.75
N ALA A 349 -5.31 -41.27 -23.23
CA ALA A 349 -5.31 -42.19 -22.10
C ALA A 349 -4.44 -43.40 -22.45
N LYS A 350 -3.14 -43.34 -22.13
CA LYS A 350 -2.35 -44.55 -21.91
C LYS A 350 -2.86 -45.13 -20.60
N LYS A 351 -3.62 -46.22 -20.69
CA LYS A 351 -3.98 -47.09 -19.57
C LYS A 351 -2.69 -47.47 -18.86
N ASN A 352 -2.54 -47.08 -17.60
CA ASN A 352 -1.51 -47.64 -16.73
C ASN A 352 -1.77 -49.16 -16.60
N PRO A 353 -0.76 -50.02 -16.77
CA PRO A 353 -0.92 -51.44 -16.50
C PRO A 353 -1.17 -51.66 -15.00
N PRO A 354 -1.97 -52.68 -14.62
CA PRO A 354 -2.33 -52.90 -13.23
C PRO A 354 -1.09 -53.27 -12.39
N LEU A 355 -1.02 -52.68 -11.19
CA LEU A 355 -0.03 -52.94 -10.16
C LEU A 355 -0.06 -54.44 -9.78
N LYS A 356 1.06 -55.13 -9.99
CA LYS A 356 1.25 -56.50 -9.47
C LYS A 356 1.37 -56.45 -7.94
N PRO A 357 0.75 -57.39 -7.20
CA PRO A 357 0.83 -57.42 -5.75
C PRO A 357 2.23 -57.82 -5.26
N VAL A 358 2.73 -57.07 -4.29
CA VAL A 358 4.00 -57.32 -3.57
C VAL A 358 3.84 -58.59 -2.75
N ASN A 359 4.53 -59.66 -3.16
CA ASN A 359 4.55 -60.91 -2.44
C ASN A 359 5.66 -60.87 -1.36
N LYS A 360 5.25 -60.85 -0.09
CA LYS A 360 6.13 -61.16 1.05
C LYS A 360 6.49 -62.63 1.00
N ASN A 361 7.77 -62.99 0.84
CA ASN A 361 8.36 -64.01 1.72
C ASN A 361 9.87 -64.26 1.56
N LYS A 362 10.46 -64.50 2.74
CA LYS A 362 11.51 -65.47 3.07
C LYS A 362 12.94 -65.18 2.62
N ASN A 363 13.61 -64.50 3.55
CA ASN A 363 15.03 -64.60 3.80
C ASN A 363 15.31 -65.92 4.54
N THR A 364 15.97 -66.90 3.90
CA THR A 364 16.63 -68.02 4.58
C THR A 364 17.90 -68.44 3.85
N LYS A 365 19.04 -68.02 4.40
CA LYS A 365 20.36 -68.69 4.52
C LYS A 365 20.63 -69.96 3.70
N LYS A 366 21.78 -70.02 3.00
CA LYS A 366 23.02 -70.76 3.41
C LYS A 366 24.04 -70.92 2.27
N ARG A 367 25.33 -70.73 2.63
CA ARG A 367 26.56 -71.47 2.25
C ARG A 367 26.92 -71.53 0.74
N LYS A 368 28.16 -71.26 0.34
CA LYS A 368 29.47 -71.70 0.86
C LYS A 368 30.49 -70.57 0.80
#